data_AF-A0A8T3R1J1-F1
#
_entry.id   AF-A0A8T3R1J1-F1
#
_cell.length_a   1.000
_cell.length_b   1.000
_cell.length_c   1.000
_cell.angle_alpha   90.00
_cell.angle_beta   90.00
_cell.angle_gamma   90.00
#
_symmetry.space_group_name_H-M   'P 1'
#
loop_
_entity.id
_entity.type
_entity.pdbx_description
1 polymer ?
#
loop_
_entity_poly.entity_id
_entity_poly.type
_entity_poly.pdbx_seq_one_letter_code
_entity_poly.pdbx_strand_id
1 'polypeptide(L)'
;MPGGALLSSPIAGDLFGGNVNGQALDILQGDPAGIRDLAVGFGSLRTIRAESSVVIPLVQTDFHLENGRLRGTVTNASDQRLDRPAVVLGQTVALLQDLEPGAVATVDIAVQGRQFTTSLADLIVGQAFFENSTANAETTQTFVRRNMVDQLTYDPNLGSTNLLPADGPVVIAWGSATVLPIEIASQEPRHVGDVLYYLPARVRISGPTTFHSDLIRSTAVEADAFFFSKEPQSMSFGRGSVTIAYRPIGFEGTISATALTINLGYGDEGQDQVPIPVEPLATVPPPCPDPPTEDCPNANFDGIPEVEVYDIEADQWRRLPHLQAGSAYGLAEPARYIDPTSGTALIRFVNDSSDGVGFGVNVSIAGEIR
;
A
#
# COMPACT_ATOMS: atom_id res chain seq x y z
N MET A 1 -10.48 -28.79 -1.29
CA MET A 1 -9.62 -29.53 -0.35
C MET A 1 -8.81 -28.51 0.41
N PRO A 2 -8.92 -28.37 1.74
CA PRO A 2 -7.97 -27.59 2.52
C PRO A 2 -6.62 -28.31 2.50
N GLY A 3 -5.51 -27.58 2.34
CA GLY A 3 -4.17 -28.16 2.29
C GLY A 3 -3.62 -28.33 0.86
N GLY A 4 -2.63 -27.51 0.48
CA GLY A 4 -1.98 -27.58 -0.84
C GLY A 4 -0.49 -27.29 -0.74
N ALA A 5 0.34 -28.08 -1.42
CA ALA A 5 1.77 -27.82 -1.54
C ALA A 5 2.14 -27.56 -3.01
N LEU A 6 2.95 -26.52 -3.22
CA LEU A 6 3.57 -26.16 -4.48
C LEU A 6 5.08 -26.16 -4.27
N LEU A 7 5.81 -26.84 -5.15
CA LEU A 7 7.26 -26.75 -5.20
C LEU A 7 7.66 -25.84 -6.34
N SER A 8 8.52 -24.85 -6.07
CA SER A 8 9.25 -24.13 -7.11
C SER A 8 10.72 -24.47 -7.02
N SER A 9 11.31 -24.96 -8.12
CA SER A 9 12.76 -24.98 -8.26
C SER A 9 13.22 -23.57 -8.63
N PRO A 10 14.19 -22.95 -7.92
CA PRO A 10 14.86 -21.78 -8.48
C PRO A 10 15.52 -22.17 -9.82
N ILE A 11 15.62 -21.20 -10.73
CA ILE A 11 16.23 -21.33 -12.07
C ILE A 11 17.76 -21.59 -11.97
N ALA A 12 18.35 -21.45 -10.77
CA ALA A 12 19.70 -21.89 -10.49
C ALA A 12 19.74 -23.43 -10.39
N GLY A 13 19.79 -24.08 -11.56
CA GLY A 13 20.16 -25.49 -11.64
C GLY A 13 21.52 -25.74 -11.00
N ASP A 14 21.67 -26.93 -10.44
CA ASP A 14 22.92 -27.47 -9.91
C ASP A 14 24.10 -27.13 -10.85
N LEU A 15 24.89 -26.13 -10.47
CA LEU A 15 25.93 -25.53 -11.34
C LEU A 15 27.03 -26.55 -11.68
N PHE A 16 27.05 -27.70 -11.00
CA PHE A 16 28.08 -28.74 -11.09
C PHE A 16 27.52 -30.12 -11.45
N GLY A 17 26.47 -30.18 -12.27
CA GLY A 17 26.11 -31.40 -12.99
C GLY A 17 25.62 -32.55 -12.12
N GLY A 18 24.83 -32.25 -11.09
CA GLY A 18 24.17 -33.27 -10.27
C GLY A 18 23.08 -34.03 -11.04
N ASN A 19 23.35 -35.32 -11.25
CA ASN A 19 22.42 -36.41 -11.53
C ASN A 19 21.20 -36.10 -12.42
N VAL A 20 21.32 -36.43 -13.71
CA VAL A 20 20.23 -36.45 -14.72
C VAL A 20 19.14 -37.50 -14.40
N ASN A 21 19.32 -38.28 -13.34
CA ASN A 21 18.28 -39.14 -12.77
C ASN A 21 17.41 -38.33 -11.80
N GLY A 22 16.66 -37.36 -12.32
CA GLY A 22 15.59 -36.73 -11.58
C GLY A 22 14.55 -37.79 -11.23
N GLN A 23 14.68 -38.42 -10.05
CA GLN A 23 13.62 -39.25 -9.52
C GLN A 23 12.34 -38.41 -9.48
N ALA A 24 11.22 -39.04 -9.84
CA ALA A 24 9.93 -38.39 -9.85
C ALA A 24 9.62 -37.92 -8.44
N LEU A 25 9.77 -36.62 -8.21
CA LEU A 25 9.33 -35.97 -6.99
C LEU A 25 7.81 -36.15 -6.88
N ASP A 26 7.37 -36.71 -5.76
CA ASP A 26 5.95 -36.90 -5.48
C ASP A 26 5.48 -35.80 -4.51
N ILE A 27 4.53 -34.98 -4.98
CA ILE A 27 3.87 -33.95 -4.16
C ILE A 27 2.48 -34.46 -3.81
N LEU A 28 2.31 -34.81 -2.54
CA LEU A 28 1.05 -35.25 -1.98
C LEU A 28 0.27 -34.02 -1.50
N GLN A 29 -0.78 -33.67 -2.24
CA GLN A 29 -1.74 -32.66 -1.80
C GLN A 29 -2.69 -33.26 -0.77
N GLY A 30 -3.03 -32.48 0.27
CA GLY A 30 -3.89 -32.91 1.36
C GLY A 30 -3.56 -32.20 2.66
N ASP A 31 -4.16 -32.67 3.74
CA ASP A 31 -3.89 -32.24 5.11
C ASP A 31 -3.58 -33.48 5.98
N PRO A 32 -2.30 -33.79 6.23
CA PRO A 32 -1.11 -33.00 5.89
C PRO A 32 -0.70 -33.13 4.41
N ALA A 33 -0.09 -32.06 3.88
CA ALA A 33 0.60 -32.11 2.59
C ALA A 33 1.98 -32.78 2.77
N GLY A 34 2.47 -33.47 1.74
CA GLY A 34 3.72 -34.22 1.80
C GLY A 34 4.56 -34.09 0.55
N ILE A 35 5.88 -34.22 0.70
CA ILE A 35 6.83 -34.33 -0.40
C ILE A 35 7.66 -35.58 -0.19
N ARG A 36 7.76 -36.43 -1.21
CA ARG A 36 8.62 -37.62 -1.21
C ARG A 36 9.70 -37.49 -2.28
N ASP A 37 10.79 -38.21 -2.06
CA ASP A 37 11.92 -38.31 -2.98
C ASP A 37 12.56 -36.94 -3.32
N LEU A 38 12.48 -35.99 -2.37
CA LEU A 38 13.18 -34.69 -2.48
C LEU A 38 14.69 -34.89 -2.35
N ALA A 39 15.41 -34.72 -3.45
CA ALA A 39 16.88 -34.65 -3.46
C ALA A 39 17.37 -33.20 -3.50
N VAL A 40 18.21 -32.83 -2.53
CA VAL A 40 18.90 -31.52 -2.46
C VAL A 40 20.40 -31.78 -2.62
N GLY A 41 20.97 -31.38 -3.75
CA GLY A 41 22.40 -31.48 -4.05
C GLY A 41 23.22 -30.37 -3.36
N PHE A 42 24.55 -30.53 -3.37
CA PHE A 42 25.46 -29.50 -2.86
C PHE A 42 25.33 -28.21 -3.67
N GLY A 43 25.11 -27.08 -3.00
CA GLY A 43 24.90 -25.80 -3.67
C GLY A 43 23.51 -25.62 -4.30
N SER A 44 22.58 -26.56 -4.07
CA SER A 44 21.20 -26.41 -4.54
C SER A 44 20.30 -25.79 -3.45
N LEU A 45 19.42 -24.90 -3.88
CA LEU A 45 18.35 -24.35 -3.07
C LEU A 45 17.02 -24.85 -3.63
N ARG A 46 16.12 -25.32 -2.77
CA ARG A 46 14.76 -25.74 -3.16
C ARG A 46 13.78 -25.00 -2.27
N THR A 47 12.73 -24.43 -2.88
CA THR A 47 11.70 -23.70 -2.14
C THR A 47 10.38 -24.45 -2.22
N ILE A 48 9.84 -24.76 -1.05
CA ILE A 48 8.55 -25.42 -0.88
C ILE A 48 7.58 -24.39 -0.31
N ARG A 49 6.41 -24.25 -0.94
CA ARG A 49 5.27 -23.52 -0.39
C ARG A 49 4.20 -24.53 -0.02
N ALA A 50 3.82 -24.57 1.25
CA ALA A 50 2.68 -25.34 1.71
C ALA A 50 1.69 -24.39 2.38
N GLU A 51 0.40 -24.61 2.12
CA GLU A 51 -0.69 -23.83 2.67
C GLU A 51 -1.59 -24.79 3.44
N SER A 52 -1.87 -24.49 4.71
CA SER A 52 -2.87 -25.19 5.51
C SER A 52 -3.58 -24.19 6.44
N SER A 53 -4.77 -24.58 6.90
CA SER A 53 -5.48 -23.81 7.92
C SER A 53 -4.78 -23.98 9.26
N VAL A 54 -4.57 -22.87 9.96
CA VAL A 54 -3.88 -22.86 11.25
C VAL A 54 -4.67 -22.03 12.25
N VAL A 55 -4.58 -22.41 13.53
CA VAL A 55 -5.14 -21.62 14.61
C VAL A 55 -4.20 -20.43 14.84
N ILE A 56 -4.74 -19.23 14.70
CA ILE A 56 -4.00 -17.98 14.94
C ILE A 56 -4.37 -17.38 16.30
N PRO A 57 -3.48 -16.59 16.92
CA PRO A 57 -3.80 -15.83 18.12
C PRO A 57 -5.02 -14.93 17.91
N LEU A 58 -5.95 -14.96 18.88
CA LEU A 58 -7.05 -14.00 18.91
C LEU A 58 -6.52 -12.64 19.38
N VAL A 59 -6.55 -11.65 18.50
CA VAL A 59 -6.24 -10.25 18.83
C VAL A 59 -7.49 -9.40 18.64
N GLN A 60 -7.83 -8.63 19.67
CA GLN A 60 -8.94 -7.70 19.64
C GLN A 60 -8.41 -6.28 19.49
N THR A 61 -9.10 -5.47 18.68
CA THR A 61 -8.73 -4.09 18.42
C THR A 61 -9.95 -3.20 18.55
N ASP A 62 -9.72 -2.00 19.06
CA ASP A 62 -10.70 -0.92 19.09
C ASP A 62 -9.97 0.36 18.69
N PHE A 63 -10.11 0.75 17.42
CA PHE A 63 -9.43 1.91 16.87
C PHE A 63 -10.40 3.00 16.42
N HIS A 64 -9.99 4.23 16.65
CA HIS A 64 -10.67 5.45 16.25
C HIS A 64 -9.67 6.36 15.52
N LEU A 65 -10.08 6.92 14.39
CA LEU A 65 -9.36 7.99 13.72
C LEU A 65 -10.13 9.29 13.93
N GLU A 66 -9.52 10.22 14.66
CA GLU A 66 -10.12 11.52 14.97
C GLU A 66 -9.02 12.60 14.95
N ASN A 67 -9.28 13.74 14.29
CA ASN A 67 -8.34 14.86 14.21
C ASN A 67 -6.94 14.45 13.70
N GLY A 68 -6.88 13.55 12.71
CA GLY A 68 -5.62 13.05 12.14
C GLY A 68 -4.80 12.16 13.08
N ARG A 69 -5.39 11.63 14.17
CA ARG A 69 -4.72 10.72 15.10
C ARG A 69 -5.43 9.39 15.17
N LEU A 70 -4.67 8.30 15.01
CA LEU A 70 -5.13 6.95 15.27
C LEU A 70 -5.00 6.68 16.77
N ARG A 71 -6.13 6.44 17.43
CA ARG A 71 -6.23 6.14 18.87
C ARG A 71 -6.92 4.82 19.09
N GLY A 72 -6.60 4.14 20.18
CA GLY A 72 -7.31 2.92 20.53
C GLY A 72 -6.51 1.94 21.36
N THR A 73 -6.92 0.67 21.30
CA THR A 73 -6.25 -0.41 22.02
C THR A 73 -6.04 -1.65 21.17
N VAL A 74 -4.99 -2.39 21.51
CA VAL A 74 -4.73 -3.75 21.04
C VAL A 74 -4.73 -4.66 22.26
N THR A 75 -5.59 -5.67 22.25
CA THR A 75 -5.69 -6.67 23.33
C THR A 75 -5.28 -8.03 22.78
N ASN A 76 -4.28 -8.65 23.42
CA ASN A 76 -3.95 -10.04 23.16
C ASN A 76 -4.93 -10.94 23.91
N ALA A 77 -6.02 -11.36 23.25
CA ALA A 77 -7.03 -12.24 23.82
C ALA A 77 -6.71 -13.73 23.57
N SER A 78 -5.48 -14.04 23.17
CA SER A 78 -4.98 -15.40 22.98
C SER A 78 -4.27 -15.94 24.22
N ASP A 79 -3.82 -17.19 24.14
CA ASP A 79 -2.97 -17.87 25.11
C ASP A 79 -1.47 -17.82 24.77
N GLN A 80 -1.11 -17.11 23.69
CA GLN A 80 0.28 -16.98 23.21
C GLN A 80 0.77 -15.55 23.42
N ARG A 81 2.05 -15.40 23.74
CA ARG A 81 2.70 -14.08 23.74
C ARG A 81 2.84 -13.56 22.31
N LEU A 82 2.59 -12.26 22.12
CA LEU A 82 2.87 -11.54 20.89
C LEU A 82 4.14 -10.71 21.06
N ASP A 83 5.16 -11.03 20.29
CA ASP A 83 6.44 -10.33 20.34
C ASP A 83 6.41 -9.08 19.45
N ARG A 84 6.80 -7.95 20.04
CA ARG A 84 6.95 -6.62 19.44
C ARG A 84 5.86 -6.29 18.43
N PRO A 85 4.58 -6.28 18.84
CA PRO A 85 3.50 -5.94 17.94
C PRO A 85 3.63 -4.49 17.47
N ALA A 86 3.11 -4.22 16.28
CA ALA A 86 3.08 -2.90 15.66
C ALA A 86 1.70 -2.66 15.03
N VAL A 87 1.17 -1.46 15.19
CA VAL A 87 -0.02 -1.02 14.46
C VAL A 87 0.41 -0.17 13.28
N VAL A 88 0.03 -0.58 12.08
CA VAL A 88 0.44 0.04 10.83
C VAL A 88 -0.80 0.61 10.13
N LEU A 89 -0.78 1.89 9.82
CA LEU A 89 -1.78 2.56 8.98
C LEU A 89 -1.01 3.39 7.95
N GLY A 90 -0.93 2.88 6.71
CA GLY A 90 0.00 3.45 5.73
C GLY A 90 1.45 3.26 6.13
N GLN A 91 2.21 4.34 6.13
CA GLN A 91 3.57 4.42 6.67
C GLN A 91 3.61 4.88 8.15
N THR A 92 2.46 5.12 8.76
CA THR A 92 2.39 5.43 10.20
C THR A 92 2.46 4.13 10.99
N VAL A 93 3.50 3.98 11.82
CA VAL A 93 3.76 2.78 12.63
C VAL A 93 3.79 3.14 14.11
N ALA A 94 2.92 2.52 14.91
CA ALA A 94 2.99 2.54 16.36
C ALA A 94 3.57 1.22 16.87
N LEU A 95 4.84 1.24 17.28
CA LEU A 95 5.51 0.10 17.92
C LEU A 95 4.99 -0.09 19.34
N LEU A 96 4.67 -1.32 19.70
CA LEU A 96 4.19 -1.71 21.00
C LEU A 96 5.23 -2.58 21.71
N GLN A 97 5.12 -2.66 23.04
CA GLN A 97 5.85 -3.65 23.82
C GLN A 97 5.24 -5.03 23.61
N ASP A 98 6.00 -6.08 23.94
CA ASP A 98 5.51 -7.45 23.92
C ASP A 98 4.21 -7.57 24.72
N LEU A 99 3.23 -8.27 24.16
CA LEU A 99 1.93 -8.47 24.77
C LEU A 99 1.80 -9.91 25.25
N GLU A 100 1.87 -10.10 26.56
CA GLU A 100 1.54 -11.37 27.21
C GLU A 100 0.04 -11.71 27.01
N PRO A 101 -0.36 -12.98 27.20
CA PRO A 101 -1.77 -13.36 27.20
C PRO A 101 -2.63 -12.48 28.11
N GLY A 102 -3.69 -11.90 27.57
CA GLY A 102 -4.60 -10.98 28.26
C GLY A 102 -4.10 -9.53 28.38
N ALA A 103 -2.88 -9.21 27.93
CA ALA A 103 -2.34 -7.86 28.00
C ALA A 103 -2.99 -6.90 26.98
N VAL A 104 -3.03 -5.62 27.35
CA VAL A 104 -3.59 -4.54 26.54
C VAL A 104 -2.53 -3.46 26.33
N ALA A 105 -2.35 -3.01 25.09
CA ALA A 105 -1.58 -1.82 24.75
C ALA A 105 -2.50 -0.72 24.23
N THR A 106 -2.15 0.52 24.55
CA THR A 106 -2.81 1.72 24.02
C THR A 106 -2.03 2.24 22.81
N VAL A 107 -2.75 2.70 21.80
CA VAL A 107 -2.22 3.38 20.61
C VAL A 107 -2.70 4.81 20.64
N ASP A 108 -1.78 5.76 20.46
CA ASP A 108 -2.10 7.16 20.18
C ASP A 108 -0.98 7.75 19.30
N ILE A 109 -1.19 7.74 17.99
CA ILE A 109 -0.22 8.19 17.01
C ILE A 109 -0.85 9.17 16.02
N ALA A 110 -0.13 10.24 15.67
CA ALA A 110 -0.52 11.11 14.57
C ALA A 110 -0.28 10.37 13.25
N VAL A 111 -1.29 10.35 12.39
CA VAL A 111 -1.11 9.88 11.02
C VAL A 111 -0.25 10.89 10.29
N GLN A 112 0.85 10.42 9.73
CA GLN A 112 1.78 11.22 8.96
C GLN A 112 1.86 10.64 7.56
N GLY A 113 1.69 11.48 6.54
CA GLY A 113 2.23 11.18 5.23
C GLY A 113 3.74 11.24 5.35
N ARG A 114 4.41 10.09 5.37
CA ARG A 114 5.87 10.05 5.23
C ARG A 114 6.17 9.73 3.78
N GLN A 115 7.09 10.46 3.19
CA GLN A 115 7.59 10.16 1.86
C GLN A 115 9.10 9.92 1.91
N PHE A 116 9.53 8.88 1.18
CA PHE A 116 10.89 8.66 0.68
C PHE A 116 12.07 8.46 1.67
N THR A 117 11.88 8.27 2.97
CA THR A 117 13.03 8.24 3.90
C THR A 117 13.26 6.96 4.70
N THR A 118 12.25 6.10 4.87
CA THR A 118 12.41 4.87 5.68
C THR A 118 11.47 3.78 5.16
N SER A 119 12.00 2.58 4.94
CA SER A 119 11.16 1.45 4.55
C SER A 119 10.21 1.06 5.68
N LEU A 120 9.05 0.51 5.36
CA LEU A 120 8.12 0.02 6.39
C LEU A 120 8.77 -1.03 7.29
N ALA A 121 9.62 -1.89 6.71
CA ALA A 121 10.37 -2.89 7.46
C ALA A 121 11.32 -2.27 8.47
N ASP A 122 12.02 -1.18 8.13
CA ASP A 122 12.87 -0.47 9.08
C ASP A 122 12.05 0.24 10.18
N LEU A 123 10.83 0.71 9.89
CA LEU A 123 9.93 1.29 10.88
C LEU A 123 9.40 0.24 11.88
N ILE A 124 9.14 -0.98 11.42
CA ILE A 124 8.58 -2.06 12.25
C ILE A 124 9.67 -2.81 13.02
N VAL A 125 10.74 -3.20 12.33
CA VAL A 125 11.76 -4.12 12.84
C VAL A 125 13.00 -3.36 13.32
N GLY A 126 13.25 -2.17 12.78
CA GLY A 126 14.46 -1.39 12.98
C GLY A 126 15.43 -1.50 11.80
N GLN A 127 16.37 -0.57 11.71
CA GLN A 127 17.42 -0.59 10.68
C GLN A 127 18.38 -1.75 10.91
N ALA A 128 18.58 -2.58 9.88
CA ALA A 128 19.58 -3.63 9.89
C ALA A 128 20.93 -3.09 9.40
N PHE A 129 21.90 -2.91 10.29
CA PHE A 129 23.28 -2.55 9.94
C PHE A 129 24.13 -3.80 9.74
N PHE A 130 24.81 -3.91 8.59
CA PHE A 130 25.67 -5.04 8.22
C PHE A 130 27.11 -4.93 8.78
N GLU A 131 27.34 -4.17 9.84
CA GLU A 131 28.71 -3.85 10.28
C GLU A 131 29.43 -5.02 10.98
N ASN A 132 28.72 -6.08 11.39
CA ASN A 132 29.32 -7.24 12.05
C ASN A 132 29.24 -8.51 11.18
N SER A 133 30.40 -9.05 10.81
CA SER A 133 30.56 -10.27 10.01
C SER A 133 30.19 -11.56 10.76
N THR A 134 29.70 -11.48 11.99
CA THR A 134 29.21 -12.60 12.78
C THR A 134 27.70 -12.47 13.00
N ALA A 135 26.92 -13.14 12.14
CA ALA A 135 25.49 -13.29 12.31
C ALA A 135 25.20 -14.05 13.63
N ASN A 136 24.74 -13.34 14.66
CA ASN A 136 24.16 -13.96 15.85
C ASN A 136 22.67 -14.31 15.58
N ALA A 137 22.04 -15.05 16.50
CA ALA A 137 20.64 -15.47 16.32
C ALA A 137 19.68 -14.28 16.18
N GLU A 138 19.91 -13.20 16.94
CA GLU A 138 19.08 -11.99 16.95
C GLU A 138 19.17 -11.17 15.65
N THR A 139 20.36 -11.03 15.07
CA THR A 139 20.58 -10.37 13.77
C THR A 139 19.95 -11.19 12.64
N THR A 140 20.10 -12.52 12.68
CA THR A 140 19.39 -13.43 11.77
C THR A 140 17.87 -13.25 11.88
N GLN A 141 17.34 -13.20 13.10
CA GLN A 141 15.91 -13.02 13.35
C GLN A 141 15.40 -11.67 12.82
N THR A 142 16.09 -10.59 13.14
CA THR A 142 15.80 -9.23 12.64
C THR A 142 15.79 -9.22 11.10
N PHE A 143 16.76 -9.86 10.47
CA PHE A 143 16.84 -9.98 9.02
C PHE A 143 15.66 -10.77 8.43
N VAL A 144 15.27 -11.90 9.05
CA VAL A 144 14.10 -12.68 8.63
C VAL A 144 12.83 -11.84 8.74
N ARG A 145 12.58 -11.19 9.88
CA ARG A 145 11.42 -10.30 10.09
C ARG A 145 11.36 -9.18 9.06
N ARG A 146 12.50 -8.54 8.80
CA ARG A 146 12.62 -7.48 7.78
C ARG A 146 12.23 -8.00 6.39
N ASN A 147 12.77 -9.13 5.96
CA ASN A 147 12.42 -9.72 4.68
C ASN A 147 10.93 -10.09 4.59
N MET A 148 10.34 -10.60 5.67
CA MET A 148 8.89 -10.92 5.66
C MET A 148 8.05 -9.66 5.45
N VAL A 149 8.38 -8.54 6.09
CA VAL A 149 7.70 -7.26 5.87
C VAL A 149 7.95 -6.74 4.45
N ASP A 150 9.20 -6.78 3.97
CA ASP A 150 9.54 -6.34 2.61
C ASP A 150 8.70 -7.10 1.56
N GLN A 151 8.53 -8.42 1.72
CA GLN A 151 7.68 -9.24 0.84
C GLN A 151 6.20 -8.84 0.87
N LEU A 152 5.67 -8.39 2.02
CA LEU A 152 4.28 -7.91 2.11
C LEU A 152 4.08 -6.57 1.39
N THR A 153 5.15 -5.80 1.18
CA THR A 153 5.10 -4.49 0.52
C THR A 153 5.57 -4.52 -0.92
N TYR A 154 5.96 -5.69 -1.44
CA TYR A 154 6.47 -5.85 -2.78
C TYR A 154 5.34 -6.04 -3.81
N ASP A 155 5.31 -5.17 -4.81
CA ASP A 155 4.50 -5.31 -6.01
C ASP A 155 5.38 -5.86 -7.16
N PRO A 156 4.99 -6.95 -7.84
CA PRO A 156 5.80 -7.52 -8.93
C PRO A 156 6.07 -6.58 -10.12
N ASN A 157 5.20 -5.59 -10.34
CA ASN A 157 5.31 -4.64 -11.45
C ASN A 157 6.00 -3.35 -11.01
N LEU A 158 5.79 -2.91 -9.76
CA LEU A 158 6.27 -1.61 -9.25
C LEU A 158 7.47 -1.72 -8.31
N GLY A 159 7.82 -2.92 -7.86
CA GLY A 159 8.85 -3.13 -6.84
C GLY A 159 8.34 -2.86 -5.42
N SER A 160 9.21 -2.40 -4.52
CA SER A 160 8.80 -2.09 -3.14
C SER A 160 7.91 -0.85 -3.10
N THR A 161 6.68 -1.03 -2.60
CA THR A 161 5.72 0.08 -2.42
C THR A 161 5.84 0.73 -1.04
N ASN A 162 6.59 0.12 -0.11
CA ASN A 162 6.67 0.51 1.31
C ASN A 162 5.30 0.64 2.01
N LEU A 163 4.24 0.05 1.46
CA LEU A 163 2.87 0.13 1.97
C LEU A 163 2.28 -1.27 2.08
N LEU A 164 1.48 -1.50 3.12
CA LEU A 164 0.69 -2.73 3.21
C LEU A 164 -0.53 -2.64 2.29
N PRO A 165 -0.91 -3.73 1.60
CA PRO A 165 -2.10 -3.78 0.77
C PRO A 165 -3.38 -3.93 1.63
N ALA A 166 -3.63 -2.95 2.52
CA ALA A 166 -4.81 -2.92 3.39
C ALA A 166 -5.54 -1.57 3.31
N ASP A 167 -6.86 -1.60 3.41
CA ASP A 167 -7.72 -0.40 3.40
C ASP A 167 -7.94 0.22 4.79
N GLY A 168 -7.15 -0.20 5.79
CA GLY A 168 -7.27 0.24 7.18
C GLY A 168 -6.04 -0.16 8.00
N PRO A 169 -6.09 0.03 9.33
CA PRO A 169 -4.97 -0.34 10.18
C PRO A 169 -4.76 -1.85 10.17
N VAL A 170 -3.51 -2.27 10.26
CA VAL A 170 -3.10 -3.67 10.39
C VAL A 170 -2.30 -3.80 11.67
N VAL A 171 -2.65 -4.79 12.49
CA VAL A 171 -1.77 -5.22 13.58
C VAL A 171 -0.82 -6.27 13.02
N ILE A 172 0.47 -5.95 13.08
CA ILE A 172 1.55 -6.87 12.78
C ILE A 172 2.12 -7.35 14.10
N ALA A 173 2.30 -8.66 14.27
CA ALA A 173 2.92 -9.22 15.46
C ALA A 173 3.79 -10.42 15.11
N TRP A 174 4.75 -10.73 15.97
CA TRP A 174 5.62 -11.89 15.82
C TRP A 174 5.26 -12.96 16.84
N GLY A 175 5.37 -14.21 16.45
CA GLY A 175 5.22 -15.36 17.33
C GLY A 175 6.35 -16.36 17.14
N SER A 176 6.69 -17.05 18.22
CA SER A 176 7.67 -18.14 18.20
C SER A 176 7.02 -19.53 18.03
N ALA A 177 5.69 -19.60 17.96
CA ALA A 177 4.97 -20.86 17.86
C ALA A 177 5.23 -21.54 16.51
N THR A 178 5.41 -22.86 16.50
CA THR A 178 5.43 -23.62 15.25
C THR A 178 4.00 -23.74 14.73
N VAL A 179 3.70 -23.00 13.66
CA VAL A 179 2.35 -22.93 13.08
C VAL A 179 2.08 -24.08 12.11
N LEU A 180 3.11 -24.56 11.42
CA LEU A 180 3.08 -25.77 10.61
C LEU A 180 4.21 -26.68 11.07
N PRO A 181 3.93 -27.80 11.74
CA PRO A 181 4.97 -28.76 12.11
C PRO A 181 5.57 -29.33 10.83
N ILE A 182 6.90 -29.21 10.71
CA ILE A 182 7.66 -29.80 9.62
C ILE A 182 8.35 -31.02 10.19
N GLU A 183 8.21 -32.16 9.52
CA GLU A 183 8.97 -33.37 9.83
C GLU A 183 9.87 -33.70 8.64
N ILE A 184 11.16 -33.95 8.91
CA ILE A 184 12.11 -34.42 7.92
C ILE A 184 12.55 -35.81 8.35
N ALA A 185 12.39 -36.79 7.45
CA ALA A 185 12.76 -38.16 7.76
C ALA A 185 14.23 -38.25 8.21
N SER A 186 14.43 -38.76 9.44
CA SER A 186 15.74 -38.95 10.06
C SER A 186 16.56 -37.67 10.32
N GLN A 187 15.92 -36.49 10.32
CA GLN A 187 16.57 -35.22 10.63
C GLN A 187 15.70 -34.35 11.54
N GLU A 188 16.33 -33.64 12.48
CA GLU A 188 15.64 -32.64 13.28
C GLU A 188 15.65 -31.30 12.50
N PRO A 189 14.47 -30.78 12.10
CA PRO A 189 14.42 -29.52 11.38
C PRO A 189 14.84 -28.39 12.31
N ARG A 190 15.85 -27.62 11.88
CA ARG A 190 16.22 -26.40 12.58
C ARG A 190 15.20 -25.31 12.27
N HIS A 191 14.36 -24.98 13.25
CA HIS A 191 13.43 -23.87 13.15
C HIS A 191 14.17 -22.55 13.41
N VAL A 192 14.30 -21.72 12.37
CA VAL A 192 14.90 -20.37 12.45
C VAL A 192 13.85 -19.30 12.09
N GLY A 193 12.61 -19.71 11.82
CA GLY A 193 11.54 -18.82 11.39
C GLY A 193 10.82 -18.16 12.56
N ASP A 194 10.45 -16.90 12.39
CA ASP A 194 9.37 -16.30 13.14
C ASP A 194 8.06 -16.52 12.40
N VAL A 195 6.96 -16.55 13.14
CA VAL A 195 5.63 -16.42 12.58
C VAL A 195 5.28 -14.95 12.52
N LEU A 196 4.86 -14.49 11.34
CA LEU A 196 4.27 -13.18 11.17
C LEU A 196 2.74 -13.29 11.21
N TYR A 197 2.13 -12.66 12.20
CA TYR A 197 0.69 -12.46 12.23
C TYR A 197 0.36 -11.13 11.53
N TYR A 198 -0.39 -11.21 10.44
CA TYR A 198 -0.93 -10.06 9.72
C TYR A 198 -2.44 -9.99 9.99
N LEU A 199 -2.85 -9.03 10.81
CA LEU A 199 -4.21 -8.97 11.36
C LEU A 199 -4.87 -7.64 10.97
N PRO A 200 -5.65 -7.60 9.87
CA PRO A 200 -6.43 -6.41 9.52
C PRO A 200 -7.36 -6.02 10.65
N ALA A 201 -7.32 -4.76 11.04
CA ALA A 201 -8.14 -4.20 12.11
C ALA A 201 -9.16 -3.21 11.54
N ARG A 202 -10.27 -3.05 12.25
CA ARG A 202 -11.28 -2.05 11.91
C ARG A 202 -10.91 -0.73 12.58
N VAL A 203 -11.20 0.37 11.89
CA VAL A 203 -11.10 1.72 12.44
C VAL A 203 -12.45 2.39 12.31
N ARG A 204 -12.89 3.06 13.37
CA ARG A 204 -14.05 3.95 13.33
C ARG A 204 -13.55 5.36 13.05
N ILE A 205 -14.17 6.04 12.11
CA ILE A 205 -13.82 7.41 11.73
C ILE A 205 -15.03 8.27 12.01
N SER A 206 -14.85 9.41 12.68
CA SER A 206 -15.94 10.31 13.05
C SER A 206 -15.43 11.73 13.23
N GLY A 207 -16.29 12.71 12.97
CA GLY A 207 -15.97 14.12 13.15
C GLY A 207 -15.08 14.69 12.04
N PRO A 208 -14.40 15.84 12.29
CA PRO A 208 -13.56 16.50 11.31
C PRO A 208 -12.36 15.62 10.94
N THR A 209 -12.27 15.22 9.68
CA THR A 209 -11.20 14.36 9.18
C THR A 209 -10.70 14.86 7.84
N THR A 210 -9.37 14.86 7.68
CA THR A 210 -8.70 15.07 6.41
C THR A 210 -8.06 13.76 5.98
N PHE A 211 -8.53 13.20 4.87
CA PHE A 211 -7.90 12.09 4.18
C PHE A 211 -6.86 12.65 3.23
N HIS A 212 -5.61 12.22 3.36
CA HIS A 212 -4.52 12.55 2.46
C HIS A 212 -3.49 11.42 2.49
N SER A 213 -2.60 11.39 1.51
CA SER A 213 -1.50 10.41 1.46
C SER A 213 -2.04 8.97 1.65
N ASP A 214 -1.54 8.25 2.66
CA ASP A 214 -1.90 6.86 2.93
C ASP A 214 -3.36 6.61 3.32
N LEU A 215 -4.10 7.67 3.66
CA LEU A 215 -5.53 7.61 3.96
C LEU A 215 -6.40 7.70 2.70
N ILE A 216 -5.80 7.88 1.53
CA ILE A 216 -6.47 7.86 0.22
C ILE A 216 -5.87 6.76 -0.64
N ARG A 217 -6.72 6.02 -1.33
CA ARG A 217 -6.37 5.09 -2.40
C ARG A 217 -6.62 5.77 -3.73
N SER A 218 -5.67 5.64 -4.64
CA SER A 218 -5.81 6.10 -6.03
C SER A 218 -5.88 4.89 -6.95
N THR A 219 -6.94 4.78 -7.74
CA THR A 219 -7.14 3.67 -8.67
C THR A 219 -7.51 4.20 -10.04
N ALA A 220 -6.80 3.77 -11.08
CA ALA A 220 -7.19 4.08 -12.45
C ALA A 220 -8.47 3.32 -12.79
N VAL A 221 -9.52 4.06 -13.14
CA VAL A 221 -10.84 3.49 -13.49
C VAL A 221 -11.09 3.53 -15.00
N GLU A 222 -10.40 4.40 -15.72
CA GLU A 222 -10.46 4.54 -17.17
C GLU A 222 -9.12 5.10 -17.69
N ALA A 223 -8.66 4.62 -18.84
CA ALA A 223 -7.50 5.18 -19.52
C ALA A 223 -7.71 5.09 -21.04
N ASP A 224 -7.67 6.24 -21.70
CA ASP A 224 -7.68 6.41 -23.16
C ASP A 224 -6.36 7.03 -23.65
N ALA A 225 -5.31 6.88 -22.84
CA ALA A 225 -3.97 7.35 -23.17
C ALA A 225 -3.21 6.32 -24.01
N PHE A 226 -2.38 6.80 -24.95
CA PHE A 226 -1.57 5.92 -25.81
C PHE A 226 -0.70 4.91 -25.03
N PHE A 227 -0.17 5.34 -23.89
CA PHE A 227 0.36 4.47 -22.85
C PHE A 227 -0.05 5.02 -21.48
N PHE A 228 -0.02 4.17 -20.46
CA PHE A 228 -0.27 4.58 -19.08
C PHE A 228 0.60 3.74 -18.14
N SER A 229 1.25 4.42 -17.20
CA SER A 229 1.96 3.83 -16.07
C SER A 229 1.63 4.63 -14.81
N LYS A 230 1.41 3.91 -13.71
CA LYS A 230 1.13 4.51 -12.41
C LYS A 230 1.98 3.86 -11.34
N GLU A 231 2.69 4.68 -10.59
CA GLU A 231 3.31 4.35 -9.31
C GLU A 231 2.44 4.91 -8.17
N PRO A 232 2.73 4.60 -6.89
CA PRO A 232 1.94 5.11 -5.77
C PRO A 232 1.81 6.65 -5.77
N GLN A 233 2.88 7.36 -6.15
CA GLN A 233 2.95 8.83 -6.08
C GLN A 233 3.26 9.52 -7.41
N SER A 234 3.54 8.77 -8.46
CA SER A 234 3.81 9.31 -9.80
C SER A 234 2.93 8.63 -10.84
N MET A 235 2.63 9.35 -11.91
CA MET A 235 1.93 8.80 -13.07
C MET A 235 2.60 9.31 -14.32
N SER A 236 2.62 8.47 -15.35
CA SER A 236 2.99 8.89 -16.70
C SER A 236 2.05 8.33 -17.73
N PHE A 237 1.71 9.14 -18.72
CA PHE A 237 0.81 8.71 -19.79
C PHE A 237 1.06 9.48 -21.09
N GLY A 238 0.69 8.86 -22.21
CA GLY A 238 0.81 9.46 -23.55
C GLY A 238 -0.28 10.50 -23.84
N ARG A 239 -0.46 10.87 -25.11
CA ARG A 239 -1.63 11.66 -25.53
C ARG A 239 -2.93 10.92 -25.17
N GLY A 240 -3.95 11.66 -24.76
CA GLY A 240 -5.26 11.13 -24.33
C GLY A 240 -5.59 11.51 -22.89
N SER A 241 -6.33 10.66 -22.19
CA SER A 241 -6.72 10.93 -20.80
C SER A 241 -6.67 9.70 -19.91
N VAL A 242 -6.54 9.94 -18.60
CA VAL A 242 -6.62 8.91 -17.57
C VAL A 242 -7.52 9.40 -16.46
N THR A 243 -8.52 8.60 -16.09
CA THR A 243 -9.43 8.86 -14.97
C THR A 243 -8.99 8.06 -13.74
N ILE A 244 -8.76 8.76 -12.63
CA ILE A 244 -8.39 8.19 -11.34
C ILE A 244 -9.51 8.42 -10.33
N ALA A 245 -9.92 7.35 -9.65
CA ALA A 245 -10.73 7.43 -8.46
C ALA A 245 -9.85 7.62 -7.22
N TYR A 246 -10.06 8.70 -6.49
CA TYR A 246 -9.44 8.97 -5.19
C TYR A 246 -10.43 8.65 -4.09
N ARG A 247 -10.21 7.54 -3.39
CA ARG A 247 -11.12 7.00 -2.39
C ARG A 247 -10.46 7.03 -1.01
N PRO A 248 -11.05 7.70 -0.01
CA PRO A 248 -10.65 7.55 1.39
C PRO A 248 -10.58 6.09 1.84
N ILE A 249 -9.83 5.80 2.90
CA ILE A 249 -9.99 4.53 3.63
C ILE A 249 -11.45 4.37 4.09
N GLY A 250 -11.89 3.13 4.25
CA GLY A 250 -13.29 2.84 4.58
C GLY A 250 -13.72 3.51 5.89
N PHE A 251 -14.86 4.21 5.85
CA PHE A 251 -15.56 4.74 7.02
C PHE A 251 -17.02 4.28 7.00
N GLU A 252 -17.67 4.28 8.17
CA GLU A 252 -19.10 4.06 8.29
C GLU A 252 -19.83 5.42 8.24
N GLY A 253 -21.02 5.47 7.64
CA GLY A 253 -21.83 6.68 7.59
C GLY A 253 -21.64 7.49 6.30
N THR A 254 -21.62 8.82 6.44
CA THR A 254 -21.47 9.75 5.29
C THR A 254 -20.44 10.84 5.58
N ILE A 255 -19.83 11.38 4.52
CA ILE A 255 -18.95 12.55 4.58
C ILE A 255 -19.69 13.80 4.10
N SER A 256 -19.67 14.85 4.92
CA SER A 256 -19.97 16.22 4.48
C SER A 256 -18.67 16.90 4.08
N ALA A 257 -18.31 16.83 2.80
CA ALA A 257 -17.03 17.34 2.31
C ALA A 257 -16.92 18.86 2.48
N THR A 258 -15.80 19.30 3.06
CA THR A 258 -15.47 20.71 3.30
C THR A 258 -14.26 21.18 2.49
N ALA A 259 -13.45 20.26 1.96
CA ALA A 259 -12.36 20.59 1.03
C ALA A 259 -12.03 19.42 0.09
N LEU A 260 -11.70 19.74 -1.16
CA LEU A 260 -11.00 18.88 -2.11
C LEU A 260 -9.77 19.65 -2.59
N THR A 261 -8.58 19.18 -2.26
CA THR A 261 -7.32 19.82 -2.66
C THR A 261 -6.57 18.95 -3.64
N ILE A 262 -6.06 19.56 -4.70
CA ILE A 262 -5.25 18.92 -5.74
C ILE A 262 -3.92 19.65 -5.81
N ASN A 263 -2.83 18.88 -5.79
CA ASN A 263 -1.48 19.39 -5.98
C ASN A 263 -0.79 18.53 -7.03
N LEU A 264 -0.26 19.18 -8.07
CA LEU A 264 0.52 18.53 -9.13
C LEU A 264 1.98 18.80 -8.85
N GLY A 265 2.75 17.77 -8.52
CA GLY A 265 4.13 17.92 -8.04
C GLY A 265 4.68 16.63 -7.47
N TYR A 266 5.99 16.58 -7.30
CA TYR A 266 6.66 15.47 -6.63
C TYR A 266 6.87 15.84 -5.15
N GLY A 267 6.63 14.88 -4.24
CA GLY A 267 6.81 15.10 -2.81
C GLY A 267 5.55 15.59 -2.07
N ASP A 268 5.70 15.92 -0.79
CA ASP A 268 4.67 16.61 0.01
C ASP A 268 4.72 18.15 -0.18
N GLU A 269 5.46 18.64 -1.17
CA GLU A 269 5.54 20.07 -1.48
C GLU A 269 4.13 20.60 -1.78
N GLY A 270 3.56 21.34 -0.81
CA GLY A 270 2.25 21.95 -0.95
C GLY A 270 1.20 21.50 0.07
N GLN A 271 1.39 20.43 0.84
CA GLN A 271 0.36 20.00 1.81
C GLN A 271 0.16 21.01 2.95
N ASP A 272 1.22 21.70 3.36
CA ASP A 272 1.16 22.78 4.36
C ASP A 272 0.87 24.16 3.74
N GLN A 273 0.76 24.25 2.40
CA GLN A 273 0.42 25.50 1.75
C GLN A 273 -1.08 25.76 1.85
N VAL A 274 -1.46 27.03 2.03
CA VAL A 274 -2.85 27.44 1.93
C VAL A 274 -3.31 27.20 0.48
N PRO A 275 -4.32 26.34 0.24
CA PRO A 275 -4.74 26.04 -1.13
C PRO A 275 -5.24 27.29 -1.85
N ILE A 276 -4.80 27.47 -3.10
CA ILE A 276 -5.28 28.51 -3.99
C ILE A 276 -6.71 28.13 -4.43
N PRO A 277 -7.74 28.95 -4.15
CA PRO A 277 -9.09 28.64 -4.58
C PRO A 277 -9.18 28.54 -6.10
N VAL A 278 -9.82 27.49 -6.60
CA VAL A 278 -10.05 27.28 -8.02
C VAL A 278 -11.51 26.90 -8.29
N GLU A 279 -12.08 27.52 -9.32
CA GLU A 279 -13.39 27.19 -9.86
C GLU A 279 -13.21 26.51 -11.23
N PRO A 280 -14.00 25.48 -11.57
CA PRO A 280 -13.95 24.94 -12.91
C PRO A 280 -14.38 25.95 -13.97
N LEU A 281 -13.80 25.83 -15.15
CA LEU A 281 -14.16 26.61 -16.33
C LEU A 281 -15.64 26.38 -16.70
N ALA A 282 -16.30 27.43 -17.18
CA ALA A 282 -17.70 27.35 -17.61
C ALA A 282 -17.93 26.32 -18.73
N THR A 283 -16.94 26.15 -19.60
CA THR A 283 -16.93 25.20 -20.71
C THR A 283 -15.55 24.55 -20.82
N VAL A 284 -15.50 23.26 -21.12
CA VAL A 284 -14.24 22.56 -21.47
C VAL A 284 -13.72 23.13 -22.79
N PRO A 285 -12.51 23.71 -22.84
CA PRO A 285 -11.92 24.18 -24.08
C PRO A 285 -11.76 23.04 -25.09
N PRO A 286 -11.91 23.28 -26.40
CA PRO A 286 -11.61 22.26 -27.40
C PRO A 286 -10.12 21.89 -27.35
N PRO A 287 -9.75 20.65 -27.69
CA PRO A 287 -8.35 20.24 -27.73
C PRO A 287 -7.57 21.07 -28.76
N CYS A 288 -6.27 21.28 -28.50
CA CYS A 288 -5.40 21.95 -29.47
C CYS A 288 -5.35 21.14 -30.78
N PRO A 289 -5.39 21.80 -31.95
CA PRO A 289 -5.13 21.13 -33.21
C PRO A 289 -3.68 20.62 -33.28
N ASP A 290 -3.44 19.58 -34.09
CA ASP A 290 -2.11 19.09 -34.44
C ASP A 290 -1.82 19.44 -35.93
N PRO A 291 -0.87 20.35 -36.22
CA PRO A 291 0.06 21.01 -35.30
C PRO A 291 -0.59 22.14 -34.48
N PRO A 292 0.00 22.51 -33.31
CA PRO A 292 -0.50 23.59 -32.47
C PRO A 292 -0.57 24.91 -33.24
N THR A 293 -1.62 25.69 -32.99
CA THR A 293 -1.77 27.07 -33.51
C THR A 293 -1.39 28.09 -32.45
N GLU A 294 -1.03 29.31 -32.85
CA GLU A 294 -0.73 30.41 -31.91
C GLU A 294 -1.91 30.74 -30.98
N ASP A 295 -3.13 30.45 -31.40
CA ASP A 295 -4.35 30.67 -30.62
C ASP A 295 -4.59 29.58 -29.57
N CYS A 296 -3.79 28.49 -29.54
CA CYS A 296 -3.92 27.51 -28.47
C CYS A 296 -3.13 27.97 -27.23
N PRO A 297 -3.79 28.17 -26.08
CA PRO A 297 -3.15 28.68 -24.87
C PRO A 297 -1.99 27.80 -24.36
N ASN A 298 -1.91 26.55 -24.81
CA ASN A 298 -0.92 25.56 -24.40
C ASN A 298 0.21 25.33 -25.43
N ALA A 299 0.54 26.32 -26.26
CA ALA A 299 1.66 26.20 -27.21
C ALA A 299 3.00 25.87 -26.52
N ASN A 300 3.17 26.26 -25.25
CA ASN A 300 4.31 25.91 -24.42
C ASN A 300 3.89 24.91 -23.33
N PHE A 301 3.84 23.63 -23.68
CA PHE A 301 3.57 22.56 -22.72
C PHE A 301 4.65 22.55 -21.61
N ASP A 302 4.22 22.70 -20.36
CA ASP A 302 5.08 22.81 -19.19
C ASP A 302 5.36 21.46 -18.50
N GLY A 303 4.84 20.37 -19.06
CA GLY A 303 4.97 19.03 -18.48
C GLY A 303 3.85 18.68 -17.50
N ILE A 304 2.79 19.50 -17.39
CA ILE A 304 1.66 19.26 -16.50
C ILE A 304 0.40 18.98 -17.33
N PRO A 305 -0.34 17.89 -17.01
CA PRO A 305 -1.60 17.63 -17.69
C PRO A 305 -2.67 18.61 -17.23
N GLU A 306 -3.67 18.79 -18.07
CA GLU A 306 -4.89 19.46 -17.66
C GLU A 306 -5.71 18.58 -16.71
N VAL A 307 -6.49 19.21 -15.83
CA VAL A 307 -7.27 18.51 -14.81
C VAL A 307 -8.77 18.72 -15.01
N GLU A 308 -9.52 17.63 -15.06
CA GLU A 308 -10.97 17.63 -14.99
C GLU A 308 -11.45 16.94 -13.71
N VAL A 309 -12.53 17.47 -13.14
CA VAL A 309 -13.22 16.88 -11.98
C VAL A 309 -14.63 16.49 -12.38
N TYR A 310 -15.10 15.36 -11.87
CA TYR A 310 -16.46 14.90 -12.16
C TYR A 310 -17.46 15.55 -11.20
N ASP A 311 -18.41 16.27 -11.77
CA ASP A 311 -19.49 16.97 -11.08
C ASP A 311 -20.66 15.99 -10.90
N ILE A 312 -20.84 15.48 -9.68
CA ILE A 312 -21.83 14.44 -9.39
C ILE A 312 -23.28 14.94 -9.48
N GLU A 313 -23.50 16.24 -9.26
CA GLU A 313 -24.83 16.84 -9.35
C GLU A 313 -25.24 17.07 -10.81
N ALA A 314 -24.30 17.51 -11.63
CA ALA A 314 -24.56 17.81 -13.04
C ALA A 314 -24.23 16.66 -14.00
N ASP A 315 -23.74 15.53 -13.49
CA ASP A 315 -23.36 14.32 -14.23
C ASP A 315 -22.46 14.62 -15.45
N GLN A 316 -21.39 15.39 -15.23
CA GLN A 316 -20.48 15.79 -16.30
C GLN A 316 -19.07 16.11 -15.79
N TRP A 317 -18.12 16.07 -16.71
CA TRP A 317 -16.75 16.51 -16.46
C TRP A 317 -16.64 18.04 -16.53
N ARG A 318 -15.87 18.61 -15.60
CA ARG A 318 -15.59 20.05 -15.54
C ARG A 318 -14.07 20.27 -15.56
N ARG A 319 -13.59 21.01 -16.55
CA ARG A 319 -12.16 21.35 -16.71
C ARG A 319 -11.78 22.45 -15.72
N LEU A 320 -10.70 22.27 -14.98
CA LEU A 320 -10.10 23.33 -14.17
C LEU A 320 -9.25 24.26 -15.07
N PRO A 321 -9.04 25.53 -14.67
CA PRO A 321 -7.94 26.32 -15.22
C PRO A 321 -6.62 25.53 -15.15
N HIS A 322 -5.72 25.78 -16.09
CA HIS A 322 -4.40 25.15 -16.09
C HIS A 322 -3.70 25.37 -14.74
N LEU A 323 -3.31 24.28 -14.08
CA LEU A 323 -2.72 24.27 -12.75
C LEU A 323 -1.20 24.32 -12.86
N GLN A 324 -0.55 25.09 -11.99
CA GLN A 324 0.91 25.15 -11.92
C GLN A 324 1.46 24.03 -11.04
N ALA A 325 2.60 23.47 -11.44
CA ALA A 325 3.33 22.52 -10.61
C ALA A 325 3.74 23.12 -9.25
N GLY A 326 3.74 22.30 -8.20
CA GLY A 326 4.20 22.64 -6.85
C GLY A 326 3.24 23.51 -6.02
N SER A 327 2.09 23.88 -6.58
CA SER A 327 1.04 24.63 -5.85
C SER A 327 -0.12 23.72 -5.45
N ALA A 328 -0.73 23.99 -4.30
CA ALA A 328 -1.96 23.33 -3.87
C ALA A 328 -3.18 24.16 -4.32
N TYR A 329 -4.18 23.51 -4.91
CA TYR A 329 -5.41 24.13 -5.39
C TYR A 329 -6.62 23.54 -4.67
N GLY A 330 -7.42 24.40 -4.05
CA GLY A 330 -8.64 24.02 -3.34
C GLY A 330 -9.86 24.26 -4.22
N LEU A 331 -10.61 23.21 -4.53
CA LEU A 331 -11.79 23.31 -5.36
C LEU A 331 -12.92 24.03 -4.62
N ALA A 332 -13.55 25.01 -5.27
CA ALA A 332 -14.78 25.62 -4.77
C ALA A 332 -15.90 24.56 -4.70
N GLU A 333 -16.77 24.66 -3.68
CA GLU A 333 -17.94 23.76 -3.51
C GLU A 333 -17.60 22.25 -3.55
N PRO A 334 -16.70 21.75 -2.67
CA PRO A 334 -16.17 20.39 -2.75
C PRO A 334 -17.25 19.29 -2.66
N ALA A 335 -18.37 19.55 -1.97
CA ALA A 335 -19.49 18.61 -1.86
C ALA A 335 -20.10 18.22 -3.21
N ARG A 336 -19.92 19.04 -4.25
CA ARG A 336 -20.40 18.78 -5.62
C ARG A 336 -19.54 17.78 -6.39
N TYR A 337 -18.35 17.44 -5.90
CA TYR A 337 -17.35 16.63 -6.59
C TYR A 337 -16.94 15.37 -5.81
N ILE A 338 -17.51 15.18 -4.62
CA ILE A 338 -17.21 14.06 -3.72
C ILE A 338 -18.50 13.31 -3.43
N ASP A 339 -18.52 12.01 -3.71
CA ASP A 339 -19.63 11.13 -3.32
C ASP A 339 -19.77 11.11 -1.79
N PRO A 340 -20.90 11.54 -1.20
CA PRO A 340 -21.07 11.62 0.25
C PRO A 340 -21.07 10.25 0.94
N THR A 341 -21.31 9.15 0.23
CA THR A 341 -21.36 7.80 0.79
C THR A 341 -19.97 7.19 0.89
N SER A 342 -19.19 7.29 -0.18
CA SER A 342 -17.86 6.66 -0.28
C SER A 342 -16.71 7.63 0.00
N GLY A 343 -16.97 8.93 -0.05
CA GLY A 343 -15.96 9.98 -0.09
C GLY A 343 -15.13 10.01 -1.37
N THR A 344 -15.53 9.27 -2.42
CA THR A 344 -14.74 9.17 -3.65
C THR A 344 -14.85 10.46 -4.47
N ALA A 345 -13.70 10.96 -4.95
CA ALA A 345 -13.62 11.97 -6.00
C ALA A 345 -13.07 11.32 -7.29
N LEU A 346 -13.68 11.62 -8.44
CA LEU A 346 -13.16 11.23 -9.74
C LEU A 346 -12.44 12.43 -10.38
N ILE A 347 -11.18 12.22 -10.72
CA ILE A 347 -10.33 13.24 -11.34
C ILE A 347 -9.75 12.63 -12.62
N ARG A 348 -9.88 13.35 -13.73
CA ARG A 348 -9.31 12.97 -15.01
C ARG A 348 -8.16 13.90 -15.35
N PHE A 349 -7.04 13.33 -15.74
CA PHE A 349 -5.87 14.03 -16.25
C PHE A 349 -5.87 13.92 -17.77
N VAL A 350 -5.69 15.05 -18.46
CA VAL A 350 -5.76 15.13 -19.92
C VAL A 350 -4.44 15.67 -20.47
N ASN A 351 -3.87 14.95 -21.42
CA ASN A 351 -2.65 15.34 -22.15
C ASN A 351 -3.01 15.52 -23.63
N ASP A 352 -3.30 16.77 -24.00
CA ASP A 352 -3.66 17.15 -25.37
C ASP A 352 -2.43 17.54 -26.22
N SER A 353 -1.24 17.70 -25.63
CA SER A 353 -0.16 18.49 -26.23
C SER A 353 1.18 17.74 -26.41
N SER A 354 1.44 16.65 -25.68
CA SER A 354 2.74 15.96 -25.69
C SER A 354 2.61 14.46 -25.94
N ASP A 355 3.63 13.85 -26.55
CA ASP A 355 3.71 12.39 -26.71
C ASP A 355 3.75 11.64 -25.38
N GLY A 356 4.17 12.31 -24.31
CA GLY A 356 4.16 11.78 -22.95
C GLY A 356 4.22 12.88 -21.89
N VAL A 357 3.59 12.62 -20.75
CA VAL A 357 3.67 13.45 -19.54
C VAL A 357 4.00 12.57 -18.34
N GLY A 358 4.78 13.09 -17.39
CA GLY A 358 5.15 12.39 -16.16
C GLY A 358 5.11 13.36 -14.99
N PHE A 359 4.25 13.11 -14.01
CA PHE A 359 3.98 14.03 -12.90
C PHE A 359 3.62 13.26 -11.63
N GLY A 360 3.86 13.88 -10.47
CA GLY A 360 3.27 13.43 -9.21
C GLY A 360 1.95 14.14 -8.96
N VAL A 361 1.07 13.50 -8.20
CA VAL A 361 -0.20 14.11 -7.78
C VAL A 361 -0.52 13.73 -6.35
N ASN A 362 -0.83 14.75 -5.56
CA ASN A 362 -1.35 14.61 -4.21
C ASN A 362 -2.79 15.14 -4.18
N VAL A 363 -3.68 14.33 -3.63
CA VAL A 363 -5.09 14.72 -3.41
C VAL A 363 -5.36 14.62 -1.92
N SER A 364 -6.08 15.61 -1.38
CA SER A 364 -6.65 15.54 -0.04
C SER A 364 -8.14 15.83 -0.07
N ILE A 365 -8.87 15.11 0.78
CA ILE A 365 -10.32 15.21 0.95
C ILE A 365 -10.57 15.47 2.42
N ALA A 366 -11.15 16.63 2.76
CA ALA A 366 -11.52 16.94 4.13
C ALA A 366 -13.03 17.04 4.26
N GLY A 367 -13.56 16.64 5.41
CA GLY A 367 -14.98 16.74 5.72
C GLY A 367 -15.34 16.29 7.12
N GLU A 368 -16.62 16.41 7.43
CA GLU A 368 -17.22 15.90 8.67
C GLU A 368 -17.80 14.51 8.42
N ILE A 369 -17.33 13.50 9.15
CA ILE A 369 -17.86 12.13 9.11
C ILE A 369 -18.97 11.96 10.16
N ARG A 370 -20.14 11.47 9.75
CA ARG A 370 -21.34 11.28 10.59
C ARG A 370 -21.96 9.91 10.47
#